data_AF-A0A534C5G2-F1
#
_entry.id   AF-A0A534C5G2-F1
#
_cell.length_a   1.000
_cell.length_b   1.000
_cell.length_c   1.000
_cell.angle_alpha   90.00
_cell.angle_beta   90.00
_cell.angle_gamma   90.00
#
_symmetry.space_group_name_H-M   'P 1'
#
loop_
_entity.id
_entity.type
_entity.pdbx_description
1 polymer ?
#
loop_
_entity_poly.entity_id
_entity_poly.type
_entity_poly.pdbx_seq_one_letter_code
_entity_poly.pdbx_strand_id
1 'polypeptide(L)'
;FTGSGPQLKSYLELALAIGITGWICDERRGAHLVPLMREIPADRLLLETDGPYLLPRDLQPKPATRRNEPVYLPHIAAAVAR
;
A
#
# COMPACT_ATOMS: atom_id res chain seq x y z
N PHE A 1 -0.64 -6.12 1.72
CA PHE A 1 -1.14 -6.27 3.10
C PHE A 1 -2.30 -5.31 3.33
N THR A 2 -3.44 -5.82 3.79
CA THR A 2 -4.66 -5.04 4.09
C THR A 2 -5.23 -5.37 5.48
N GLY A 3 -4.48 -6.12 6.29
CA GLY A 3 -4.90 -6.64 7.59
C GLY A 3 -4.87 -5.61 8.72
N SER A 4 -4.98 -6.10 9.95
CA SER A 4 -5.00 -5.31 11.18
C SER A 4 -3.63 -5.23 11.86
N GLY A 5 -3.47 -4.31 12.83
CA GLY A 5 -2.26 -4.20 13.65
C GLY A 5 -1.83 -5.52 14.33
N PRO A 6 -2.73 -6.29 14.96
CA PRO A 6 -2.39 -7.61 15.50
C PRO A 6 -1.84 -8.58 14.45
N GLN A 7 -2.42 -8.60 13.23
CA GLN A 7 -1.91 -9.43 12.15
C GLN A 7 -0.52 -8.95 11.68
N LEU A 8 -0.32 -7.64 11.57
CA LEU A 8 0.97 -7.05 11.24
C LEU A 8 2.04 -7.49 12.24
N LYS A 9 1.75 -7.37 13.54
CA LYS A 9 2.67 -7.79 14.60
C LYS A 9 3.05 -9.26 14.47
N SER A 10 2.08 -10.16 14.29
CA SER A 10 2.37 -11.59 14.11
C SER A 10 3.22 -11.86 12.86
N TYR A 11 3.03 -11.11 11.76
CA TYR A 11 3.85 -11.28 10.55
C TYR A 11 5.29 -10.77 10.74
N LEU A 12 5.47 -9.69 11.49
CA LEU A 12 6.79 -9.17 11.84
C LEU A 12 7.53 -10.10 12.82
N GLU A 13 6.83 -10.73 13.76
CA GLU A 13 7.40 -11.77 14.66
C GLU A 13 7.93 -12.98 13.87
N LEU A 14 7.32 -13.28 12.72
CA LEU A 14 7.78 -14.32 11.78
C LEU A 14 8.88 -13.82 10.81
N ALA A 15 9.39 -12.61 11.00
CA ALA A 15 10.38 -11.95 10.15
C ALA A 15 9.97 -11.84 8.66
N LEU A 16 8.67 -11.75 8.38
CA LEU A 16 8.15 -11.60 7.03
C LEU A 16 8.26 -10.16 6.53
N ALA A 17 8.39 -10.00 5.22
CA ALA A 17 8.23 -8.71 4.56
C ALA A 17 6.74 -8.38 4.36
N ILE A 18 6.41 -7.10 4.39
CA ILE A 18 5.04 -6.57 4.28
C ILE A 18 4.92 -5.79 2.98
N GLY A 19 4.18 -6.34 2.02
CA GLY A 19 3.86 -5.66 0.76
C GLY A 19 2.72 -4.65 0.94
N ILE A 20 2.86 -3.45 0.40
CA ILE A 20 1.84 -2.39 0.41
C ILE A 20 1.52 -1.97 -1.02
N THR A 21 0.24 -2.01 -1.35
CA THR A 21 -0.30 -1.70 -2.68
C THR A 21 -0.96 -0.31 -2.71
N GLY A 22 -1.54 0.05 -3.86
CA GLY A 22 -2.40 1.23 -4.01
C GLY A 22 -3.66 1.23 -3.13
N TRP A 23 -3.92 0.15 -2.37
CA TRP A 23 -4.99 0.12 -1.37
C TRP A 23 -4.87 1.24 -0.33
N ILE A 24 -3.65 1.59 0.08
CA ILE A 24 -3.40 2.68 1.05
C ILE A 24 -3.90 4.05 0.56
N CYS A 25 -4.06 4.19 -0.76
CA CYS A 25 -4.52 5.41 -1.41
C CYS A 25 -6.06 5.54 -1.46
N ASP A 26 -6.80 4.55 -0.95
CA ASP A 26 -8.27 4.56 -0.91
C ASP A 26 -8.77 5.12 0.43
N GLU A 27 -9.27 6.36 0.42
CA GLU A 27 -9.76 7.07 1.61
C GLU A 27 -10.92 6.35 2.31
N ARG A 28 -11.60 5.43 1.62
CA ARG A 28 -12.77 4.71 2.13
C ARG A 28 -12.41 3.38 2.78
N ARG A 29 -11.28 2.79 2.40
CA ARG A 29 -10.94 1.39 2.72
C ARG A 29 -9.51 1.16 3.20
N GLY A 30 -8.58 2.05 2.89
CA GLY A 30 -7.15 1.90 3.19
C GLY A 30 -6.65 2.80 4.32
N ALA A 31 -7.48 3.71 4.83
CA ALA A 31 -7.09 4.68 5.84
C ALA A 31 -6.52 4.05 7.12
N HIS A 32 -6.96 2.84 7.47
CA HIS A 32 -6.45 2.10 8.63
C HIS A 32 -4.99 1.65 8.49
N LEU A 33 -4.44 1.59 7.27
CA LEU A 33 -3.05 1.20 7.03
C LEU A 33 -2.06 2.33 7.31
N VAL A 34 -2.47 3.59 7.16
CA VAL A 34 -1.61 4.77 7.37
C VAL A 34 -0.92 4.76 8.75
N PRO A 35 -1.63 4.58 9.89
CA PRO A 35 -0.96 4.51 11.18
C PRO A 35 0.02 3.34 11.30
N LEU A 36 -0.26 2.21 10.64
CA LEU A 36 0.57 1.00 10.69
C LEU A 36 1.89 1.13 9.94
N MET A 37 2.03 2.08 9.01
CA MET A 37 3.27 2.25 8.22
C MET A 37 4.49 2.54 9.11
N ARG A 38 4.27 3.21 10.26
CA ARG A 38 5.34 3.51 11.23
C ARG A 38 5.82 2.27 12.01
N GLU A 39 5.05 1.19 12.00
CA GLU A 39 5.38 -0.05 12.70
C GLU A 39 6.19 -1.02 11.82
N ILE A 40 6.21 -0.80 10.49
CA ILE A 40 6.92 -1.68 9.55
C ILE A 40 8.38 -1.24 9.45
N PRO A 41 9.36 -2.10 9.78
CA PRO A 41 10.78 -1.81 9.55
C PRO A 41 11.06 -1.56 8.06
N ALA A 42 11.92 -0.57 7.75
CA ALA A 42 12.18 -0.15 6.37
C ALA A 42 12.76 -1.28 5.50
N ASP A 43 13.56 -2.18 6.07
CA ASP A 43 14.13 -3.37 5.40
C ASP A 43 13.09 -4.48 5.18
N ARG A 44 11.88 -4.34 5.73
CA ARG A 44 10.76 -5.29 5.60
C ARG A 44 9.57 -4.71 4.84
N LEU A 45 9.60 -3.43 4.46
CA LEU A 45 8.56 -2.80 3.66
C LEU A 45 8.81 -3.03 2.18
N LEU A 46 7.83 -3.61 1.49
CA LEU A 46 7.82 -3.74 0.03
C LEU A 46 6.70 -2.88 -0.56
N LEU A 47 6.97 -2.25 -1.69
CA LEU A 47 5.97 -1.50 -2.46
C LEU A 47 5.62 -2.27 -3.72
N GLU A 48 4.33 -2.30 -4.05
CA GLU A 48 3.81 -3.01 -5.21
C GLU A 48 2.58 -2.29 -5.76
N THR A 49 2.24 -2.54 -7.03
CA THR A 49 1.02 -1.96 -7.62
C THR A 49 -0.17 -2.93 -7.58
N ASP A 50 0.10 -4.23 -7.69
CA ASP A 50 -0.92 -5.26 -7.96
C ASP A 50 -1.68 -5.02 -9.29
N GLY A 51 -1.00 -4.40 -10.28
CA GLY A 51 -1.56 -4.20 -11.62
C GLY A 51 -1.98 -5.53 -12.27
N PRO A 52 -3.20 -5.64 -12.83
CA PRO A 52 -4.09 -4.55 -13.27
C PRO A 52 -5.07 -3.99 -12.22
N TYR A 53 -5.03 -4.48 -10.98
CA TYR A 53 -5.97 -4.14 -9.90
C TYR A 53 -5.48 -2.98 -9.04
N LEU A 54 -6.34 -2.50 -8.14
CA LEU A 54 -5.95 -1.55 -7.08
C LEU A 54 -5.35 -0.22 -7.55
N LEU A 55 -5.87 0.33 -8.66
CA LEU A 55 -5.52 1.67 -9.12
C LEU A 55 -5.68 2.68 -7.95
N PRO A 56 -4.63 3.45 -7.58
CA PRO A 56 -4.71 4.41 -6.49
C PRO A 56 -5.90 5.36 -6.67
N ARG A 57 -6.74 5.46 -5.64
CA ARG A 57 -8.05 6.12 -5.76
C ARG A 57 -7.93 7.64 -5.86
N ASP A 58 -6.93 8.19 -5.18
CA ASP A 58 -6.52 9.59 -5.15
C ASP A 58 -5.61 10.00 -6.32
N LEU A 59 -5.30 9.09 -7.26
CA LEU A 59 -4.51 9.42 -8.44
C LEU A 59 -5.19 10.48 -9.30
N GLN A 60 -4.43 11.51 -9.70
CA GLN A 60 -4.87 12.57 -10.60
C GLN A 60 -3.77 12.92 -11.62
N PRO A 61 -4.08 12.98 -12.93
CA PRO A 61 -5.34 12.57 -13.55
C PRO A 61 -5.54 11.04 -13.52
N LYS A 62 -6.79 10.59 -13.58
CA LYS A 62 -7.09 9.15 -13.68
C LYS A 62 -6.84 8.65 -15.11
N PRO A 63 -6.23 7.47 -15.31
CA PRO A 63 -6.12 6.87 -16.64
C PRO A 63 -7.49 6.56 -17.21
N ALA A 64 -7.59 6.65 -18.53
CA ALA A 64 -8.83 6.40 -19.27
C ALA A 64 -9.41 5.00 -19.00
N THR A 65 -8.56 3.99 -18.86
CA THR A 65 -8.97 2.58 -18.75
C THR A 65 -9.17 2.09 -17.32
N ARG A 66 -9.02 2.93 -16.29
CA ARG A 66 -9.04 2.56 -14.85
C ARG A 66 -8.13 1.38 -14.46
N ARG A 67 -7.32 0.89 -15.39
CA ARG A 67 -6.35 -0.18 -15.23
C ARG A 67 -5.17 0.37 -14.44
N ASN A 68 -4.76 -0.38 -13.42
CA ASN A 68 -3.54 -0.07 -12.71
C ASN A 68 -2.33 -0.63 -13.46
N GLU A 69 -1.22 0.07 -13.40
CA GLU A 69 0.01 -0.27 -14.11
C GLU A 69 1.22 0.02 -13.22
N PRO A 70 2.37 -0.65 -13.44
CA PRO A 70 3.59 -0.45 -12.66
C PRO A 70 4.06 0.99 -12.56
N VAL A 71 3.76 1.83 -13.55
CA VAL A 71 4.12 3.26 -13.59
C VAL A 71 3.53 4.07 -12.43
N TYR A 72 2.49 3.58 -11.76
CA TYR A 72 1.88 4.26 -10.61
C TYR A 72 2.53 3.93 -9.27
N LEU A 73 3.58 3.08 -9.25
CA LEU A 73 4.34 2.76 -8.04
C LEU A 73 4.88 4.00 -7.29
N PRO A 74 5.40 5.06 -7.96
CA PRO A 74 5.86 6.27 -7.26
C PRO A 74 4.74 6.98 -6.49
N HIS A 75 3.50 6.93 -6.98
CA HIS A 75 2.34 7.51 -6.28
C HIS A 75 2.03 6.74 -4.99
N ILE A 76 2.14 5.41 -5.04
CA ILE A 76 1.99 4.55 -3.86
C ILE A 76 3.11 4.82 -2.85
N ALA A 77 4.36 4.95 -3.33
CA ALA A 77 5.51 5.29 -2.49
C ALA A 77 5.30 6.63 -1.77
N ALA A 78 4.85 7.66 -2.49
CA ALA A 78 4.53 8.96 -1.91
C ALA A 78 3.42 8.84 -0.85
N ALA A 79 2.42 7.98 -1.06
CA ALA A 79 1.37 7.76 -0.07
C ALA A 79 1.86 7.11 1.22
N VAL A 80 2.78 6.15 1.11
CA VAL A 80 3.40 5.47 2.26
C VAL A 80 4.35 6.40 3.03
N ALA A 81 4.98 7.36 2.36
CA ALA A 81 5.92 8.30 2.97
C ALA A 81 5.27 9.51 3.70
N ARG A 82 3.94 9.61 3.72
CA ARG A 82 3.19 10.68 4.41
C ARG A 82 3.03 10.40 5.90
#